data_AF-A0A6H0XTB0-F1
#
_entry.id   AF-A0A6H0XTB0-F1
#
_cell.length_a   1.000
_cell.length_b   1.000
_cell.length_c   1.000
_cell.angle_alpha   90.00
_cell.angle_beta   90.00
_cell.angle_gamma   90.00
#
_symmetry.space_group_name_H-M   'P 1'
#
loop_
_entity.id
_entity.type
_entity.pdbx_description
1 polymer ?
#
loop_
_entity_poly.entity_id
_entity_poly.type
_entity_poly.pdbx_seq_one_letter_code
_entity_poly.pdbx_strand_id
1 'polypeptide(L)'
;MAPKPPQIVTQDNDESSDDHFSSASEGAIEEPRSPIPLTRVERVDDIPAYGEIPGTPSYAQRTADAVPDELEIVPDGQRSRSGTRSRAMSNISSTEAPTAGGPPIPKTVVERVDDKPAHGEVEGTAAHEKRLADAEPDEVKQVDDVKAPKVQ
;
A
#
# COMPACT_ATOMS: atom_id res chain seq x y z
N MET A 1 -42.58 -37.63 -20.12
CA MET A 1 -42.54 -37.72 -18.65
C MET A 1 -41.41 -36.81 -18.20
N ALA A 2 -41.71 -35.60 -17.72
CA ALA A 2 -40.69 -34.60 -17.38
C ALA A 2 -40.09 -34.91 -15.98
N PRO A 3 -38.76 -34.79 -15.78
CA PRO A 3 -38.17 -35.01 -14.47
C PRO A 3 -38.54 -33.85 -13.53
N LYS A 4 -38.98 -34.20 -12.31
CA LYS A 4 -39.29 -33.26 -11.23
C LYS A 4 -37.99 -32.58 -10.77
N PRO A 5 -37.96 -31.24 -10.57
CA PRO A 5 -36.78 -30.57 -10.04
C PRO A 5 -36.52 -31.01 -8.59
N PRO A 6 -35.25 -31.11 -8.16
CA PRO A 6 -34.93 -31.46 -6.78
C PRO A 6 -35.45 -30.37 -5.84
N GLN A 7 -36.18 -30.78 -4.80
CA GLN A 7 -36.59 -29.90 -3.72
C GLN A 7 -35.39 -29.73 -2.78
N ILE A 8 -34.87 -28.50 -2.69
CA ILE A 8 -33.89 -28.13 -1.68
C ILE A 8 -34.62 -28.12 -0.35
N VAL A 9 -34.22 -29.01 0.57
CA VAL A 9 -34.66 -28.98 1.96
C VAL A 9 -33.92 -27.82 2.62
N THR A 10 -34.60 -26.70 2.86
CA THR A 10 -34.10 -25.68 3.77
C THR A 10 -34.30 -26.21 5.18
N GLN A 11 -33.21 -26.67 5.78
CA GLN A 11 -33.16 -26.99 7.19
C GLN A 11 -33.12 -25.65 7.93
N ASP A 12 -34.27 -25.21 8.42
CA ASP A 12 -34.39 -24.03 9.28
C ASP A 12 -33.66 -24.34 10.60
N ASN A 13 -32.38 -23.99 10.65
CA ASN A 13 -31.54 -24.14 11.83
C ASN A 13 -31.67 -22.87 12.67
N ASP A 14 -32.83 -22.73 13.33
CA ASP A 14 -33.05 -21.77 14.40
C ASP A 14 -32.34 -22.28 15.69
N GLU A 15 -31.02 -22.17 15.72
CA GLU A 15 -30.23 -22.30 16.95
C GLU A 15 -29.32 -21.09 17.11
N SER A 16 -29.80 -20.16 17.94
CA SER A 16 -29.06 -19.24 18.79
C SER A 16 -27.53 -19.45 18.85
N SER A 17 -26.79 -18.82 17.94
CA SER A 17 -25.39 -18.45 18.20
C SER A 17 -25.33 -16.94 18.31
N ASP A 18 -25.35 -16.52 19.56
CA ASP A 18 -25.00 -15.19 20.08
C ASP A 18 -23.54 -14.87 19.73
N ASP A 19 -23.20 -14.84 18.44
CA ASP A 19 -21.94 -14.30 17.95
C ASP A 19 -22.07 -12.77 17.90
N HIS A 20 -22.44 -12.20 19.05
CA HIS A 20 -22.13 -10.84 19.38
C HIS A 20 -20.61 -10.76 19.51
N PHE A 21 -19.95 -10.54 18.36
CA PHE A 21 -18.63 -9.91 18.36
C PHE A 21 -18.82 -8.56 19.04
N SER A 22 -18.66 -8.58 20.36
CA SER A 22 -18.50 -7.41 21.18
C SER A 22 -17.32 -6.67 20.58
N SER A 23 -17.61 -5.63 19.79
CA SER A 23 -16.65 -4.60 19.41
C SER A 23 -16.29 -3.84 20.68
N ALA A 24 -15.64 -4.55 21.60
CA ALA A 24 -15.22 -4.08 22.88
C ALA A 24 -14.10 -3.06 22.64
N SER A 25 -14.48 -1.81 22.43
CA SER A 25 -13.65 -0.68 22.78
C SER A 25 -14.08 -0.23 24.19
N GLU A 26 -13.68 -1.02 25.19
CA GLU A 26 -13.68 -0.59 26.58
C GLU A 26 -12.37 0.19 26.81
N GLY A 27 -12.37 1.42 26.33
CA GLY A 27 -11.22 2.29 26.37
C GLY A 27 -11.35 3.34 25.30
N ALA A 28 -11.94 4.48 25.64
CA ALA A 28 -11.79 5.71 24.88
C ALA A 28 -10.33 6.19 25.02
N ILE A 29 -9.40 5.44 24.44
CA ILE A 29 -8.20 6.03 23.89
C ILE A 29 -8.74 6.85 22.73
N GLU A 30 -8.44 8.14 22.68
CA GLU A 30 -8.55 8.89 21.44
C GLU A 30 -7.59 8.24 20.46
N GLU A 31 -8.02 7.12 19.85
CA GLU A 31 -7.40 6.53 18.68
C GLU A 31 -7.20 7.71 17.73
N PRO A 32 -5.95 7.99 17.27
CA PRO A 32 -5.72 9.08 16.35
C PRO A 32 -6.56 8.78 15.11
N ARG A 33 -7.74 9.43 15.02
CA ARG A 33 -8.66 9.25 13.91
C ARG A 33 -7.87 9.66 12.68
N SER A 34 -7.58 8.68 11.83
CA SER A 34 -6.95 8.98 10.56
C SER A 34 -7.82 10.01 9.84
N PRO A 35 -7.22 10.98 9.14
CA PRO A 35 -7.98 11.98 8.43
C PRO A 35 -8.96 11.28 7.48
N ILE A 36 -10.19 11.80 7.41
CA ILE A 36 -11.23 11.26 6.54
C ILE A 36 -10.71 11.31 5.10
N PRO A 37 -10.70 10.20 4.36
CA PRO A 37 -10.30 10.22 2.96
C PRO A 37 -11.26 11.09 2.16
N LEU A 38 -10.72 12.03 1.39
CA LEU A 38 -11.48 12.92 0.53
C LEU A 38 -11.48 12.40 -0.91
N THR A 39 -12.63 12.52 -1.56
CA THR A 39 -12.85 12.17 -2.96
C THR A 39 -12.91 13.41 -3.83
N ARG A 40 -12.08 13.46 -4.86
CA ARG A 40 -12.02 14.58 -5.81
C ARG A 40 -12.12 14.04 -7.23
N VAL A 41 -12.97 14.67 -8.04
CA VAL A 41 -13.08 14.39 -9.47
C VAL A 41 -12.59 15.59 -10.26
N GLU A 42 -11.71 15.33 -11.22
CA GLU A 42 -11.22 16.32 -12.18
C GLU A 42 -11.94 16.08 -13.53
N ARG A 43 -12.60 17.11 -14.07
CA ARG A 43 -13.25 17.09 -15.40
C ARG A 43 -12.36 17.76 -16.43
N VAL A 44 -12.47 17.37 -17.69
CA VAL A 44 -11.68 17.96 -18.78
C VAL A 44 -12.36 19.22 -19.35
N ASP A 45 -13.69 19.22 -19.34
CA ASP A 45 -14.53 20.27 -19.89
C ASP A 45 -15.82 20.47 -19.06
N ASP A 46 -16.49 21.59 -19.32
CA ASP A 46 -17.76 21.98 -18.67
C ASP A 46 -19.01 21.45 -19.41
N ILE A 47 -18.83 20.53 -20.35
CA ILE A 47 -19.91 20.03 -21.18
C ILE A 47 -20.67 18.93 -20.41
N PRO A 48 -22.02 18.99 -20.33
CA PRO A 48 -22.79 17.97 -19.65
C PRO A 48 -22.56 16.58 -20.25
N ALA A 49 -22.10 15.65 -19.42
CA ALA A 49 -21.93 14.26 -19.83
C ALA A 49 -23.26 13.49 -19.81
N TYR A 50 -23.24 12.26 -20.31
CA TYR A 50 -24.39 11.36 -20.25
C TYR A 50 -24.87 11.19 -18.80
N GLY A 51 -26.14 11.46 -18.55
CA GLY A 51 -26.73 11.39 -17.20
C GLY A 51 -26.56 12.65 -16.35
N GLU A 52 -26.05 13.76 -16.89
CA GLU A 52 -26.01 15.06 -16.19
C GLU A 52 -27.16 15.98 -16.59
N ILE A 53 -27.86 15.67 -17.69
CA ILE A 53 -28.96 16.45 -18.22
C ILE A 53 -30.25 16.14 -17.42
N PRO A 54 -30.85 17.14 -16.74
CA PRO A 54 -32.08 16.95 -15.99
C PRO A 54 -33.22 16.39 -16.86
N GLY A 55 -34.04 15.51 -16.27
CA GLY A 55 -35.18 14.88 -16.95
C GLY A 55 -34.85 13.65 -17.80
N THR A 56 -33.58 13.25 -17.90
CA THR A 56 -33.19 11.98 -18.53
C THR A 56 -33.26 10.81 -17.55
N PRO A 57 -33.50 9.56 -18.01
CA PRO A 57 -33.52 8.39 -17.12
C PRO A 57 -32.18 8.16 -16.41
N SER A 58 -31.06 8.46 -17.09
CA SER A 58 -29.73 8.33 -16.48
C SER A 58 -29.39 9.42 -15.49
N TYR A 59 -30.00 10.62 -15.60
CA TYR A 59 -29.93 11.62 -14.54
C TYR A 59 -30.61 11.14 -13.26
N ALA A 60 -31.79 10.52 -13.37
CA ALA A 60 -32.49 9.97 -12.20
C ALA A 60 -31.69 8.84 -11.52
N GLN A 61 -31.00 8.01 -12.29
CA GLN A 61 -30.10 6.99 -11.73
C GLN A 61 -28.91 7.63 -11.01
N ARG A 62 -28.27 8.63 -11.63
CA ARG A 62 -27.11 9.33 -11.06
C ARG A 62 -27.43 10.18 -9.84
N THR A 63 -28.66 10.67 -9.69
CA THR A 63 -29.05 11.40 -8.47
C THR A 63 -29.04 10.52 -7.21
N ALA A 64 -29.00 9.19 -7.35
CA ALA A 64 -28.82 8.26 -6.24
C ALA A 64 -27.35 7.95 -5.94
N ASP A 65 -26.43 8.31 -6.84
CA ASP A 65 -24.99 8.09 -6.65
C ASP A 65 -24.44 9.07 -5.59
N ALA A 66 -23.35 8.68 -4.92
CA ALA A 66 -22.67 9.55 -3.98
C ALA A 66 -22.01 10.74 -4.69
N VAL A 67 -22.14 11.93 -4.10
CA VAL A 67 -21.52 13.16 -4.61
C VAL A 67 -20.08 13.24 -4.10
N PRO A 68 -19.08 13.50 -4.97
CA PRO A 68 -17.70 13.70 -4.53
C PRO A 68 -17.55 14.98 -3.72
N ASP A 69 -16.54 15.04 -2.86
CA ASP A 69 -16.30 16.20 -2.01
C ASP A 69 -15.86 17.42 -2.83
N GLU A 70 -14.98 17.20 -3.81
CA GLU A 70 -14.43 18.26 -4.67
C GLU A 70 -14.61 17.96 -6.16
N LEU A 71 -15.06 18.95 -6.94
CA LEU A 71 -15.12 18.93 -8.40
C LEU A 71 -14.25 20.07 -8.97
N GLU A 72 -13.24 19.75 -9.76
CA GLU A 72 -12.41 20.73 -10.49
C GLU A 72 -12.49 20.45 -12.00
N ILE A 73 -12.65 21.48 -12.83
CA ILE A 73 -12.49 21.35 -14.28
C ILE A 73 -11.07 21.78 -14.65
N VAL A 74 -10.29 20.84 -15.17
CA VAL A 74 -8.92 20.99 -15.63
C VAL A 74 -8.93 20.96 -17.16
N PRO A 75 -8.81 22.12 -17.83
CA PRO A 75 -8.83 22.19 -19.29
C PRO A 75 -7.69 21.39 -19.92
N ASP A 76 -7.93 20.92 -21.15
CA ASP A 76 -6.91 20.25 -21.95
C ASP A 76 -5.60 21.04 -22.02
N GLY A 77 -4.49 20.35 -21.74
CA GLY A 77 -3.15 20.93 -21.71
C GLY A 77 -2.71 21.48 -20.35
N GLN A 78 -3.61 21.54 -19.35
CA GLN A 78 -3.23 21.79 -17.96
C GLN A 78 -2.91 20.46 -17.24
N ARG A 79 -1.94 20.48 -16.33
CA ARG A 79 -1.56 19.30 -15.56
C ARG A 79 -2.47 19.17 -14.33
N SER A 80 -3.10 18.00 -14.19
CA SER A 80 -3.81 17.55 -12.98
C SER A 80 -2.98 17.76 -11.72
N ARG A 81 -3.60 18.29 -10.66
CA ARG A 81 -2.95 18.58 -9.37
C ARG A 81 -2.70 17.31 -8.55
N SER A 82 -3.45 16.24 -8.82
CA SER A 82 -3.33 14.95 -8.14
C SER A 82 -1.94 14.30 -8.29
N GLY A 83 -1.26 14.51 -9.42
CA GLY A 83 0.06 13.92 -9.67
C GLY A 83 1.21 14.49 -8.82
N THR A 84 0.99 15.57 -8.05
CA THR A 84 2.04 16.29 -7.34
C THR A 84 2.03 16.05 -5.82
N ARG A 85 0.90 15.64 -5.22
CA ARG A 85 0.84 15.43 -3.76
C ARG A 85 1.61 14.18 -3.32
N SER A 86 1.68 13.16 -4.15
CA SER A 86 2.56 11.99 -3.93
C SER A 86 4.05 12.32 -4.09
N ARG A 87 4.40 13.36 -4.85
CA ARG A 87 5.80 13.85 -4.99
C ARG A 87 6.20 14.83 -3.90
N ALA A 88 5.23 15.55 -3.31
CA ALA A 88 5.49 16.51 -2.25
C ALA A 88 5.87 15.83 -0.92
N MET A 89 5.38 14.61 -0.67
CA MET A 89 5.73 13.83 0.52
C MET A 89 7.05 13.04 0.38
N SER A 90 7.63 12.98 -0.83
CA SER A 90 8.96 12.37 -1.06
C SER A 90 10.11 13.38 -1.00
N ASN A 91 9.84 14.66 -0.70
CA ASN A 91 10.86 15.70 -0.58
C ASN A 91 11.53 15.76 0.82
N ILE A 92 11.51 14.65 1.57
CA ILE A 92 12.38 14.51 2.74
C ILE A 92 13.80 14.21 2.25
N SER A 93 14.54 15.30 2.02
CA SER A 93 16.00 15.43 2.11
C SER A 93 16.83 14.21 1.70
N SER A 94 17.48 14.26 0.53
CA SER A 94 18.95 14.27 0.46
C SER A 94 19.42 14.37 -0.99
N THR A 95 20.45 15.17 -1.17
CA THR A 95 21.29 15.29 -2.36
C THR A 95 21.82 13.93 -2.79
N GLU A 96 21.25 13.36 -3.86
CA GLU A 96 21.87 12.49 -4.88
C GLU A 96 20.76 11.75 -5.64
N ALA A 97 20.55 12.10 -6.91
CA ALA A 97 19.59 11.42 -7.77
C ALA A 97 20.29 10.34 -8.61
N PRO A 98 19.86 9.06 -8.54
CA PRO A 98 20.03 8.19 -9.68
C PRO A 98 18.85 7.20 -9.84
N THR A 99 17.73 7.68 -10.39
CA THR A 99 16.77 6.93 -11.24
C THR A 99 15.68 7.92 -11.64
N ALA A 100 15.20 7.83 -12.88
CA ALA A 100 14.24 8.76 -13.47
C ALA A 100 12.95 8.91 -12.61
N GLY A 101 12.94 9.88 -11.71
CA GLY A 101 11.74 10.39 -11.03
C GLY A 101 11.30 9.69 -9.73
N GLY A 102 12.14 8.87 -9.09
CA GLY A 102 11.80 8.17 -7.84
C GLY A 102 12.72 8.52 -6.66
N PRO A 103 12.36 8.12 -5.41
CA PRO A 103 13.26 8.19 -4.26
C PRO A 103 14.53 7.35 -4.52
N PRO A 104 15.66 7.66 -3.84
CA PRO A 104 16.88 6.87 -4.00
C PRO A 104 16.63 5.39 -3.68
N ILE A 105 17.20 4.50 -4.49
CA ILE A 105 17.08 3.05 -4.31
C ILE A 105 17.77 2.70 -2.97
N PRO A 106 17.08 2.03 -2.03
CA PRO A 106 17.70 1.54 -0.81
C PRO A 106 18.84 0.57 -1.13
N LYS A 107 19.98 0.75 -0.47
CA LYS A 107 21.15 -0.12 -0.62
C LYS A 107 21.33 -1.02 0.61
N THR A 108 21.80 -2.22 0.37
CA THR A 108 22.16 -3.21 1.38
C THR A 108 23.68 -3.22 1.58
N VAL A 109 24.12 -3.04 2.81
CA VAL A 109 25.55 -3.03 3.17
C VAL A 109 25.78 -4.07 4.26
N VAL A 110 26.73 -4.97 4.03
CA VAL A 110 27.13 -6.00 4.99
C VAL A 110 28.51 -5.66 5.54
N GLU A 111 28.62 -5.55 6.86
CA GLU A 111 29.89 -5.33 7.55
C GLU A 111 30.37 -6.63 8.19
N ARG A 112 31.55 -7.09 7.76
CA ARG A 112 32.24 -8.27 8.31
C ARG A 112 33.10 -7.84 9.50
N VAL A 113 32.87 -8.49 10.64
CA VAL A 113 33.54 -8.20 11.92
C VAL A 113 34.73 -9.12 12.17
N ASP A 114 34.71 -10.34 11.61
CA ASP A 114 35.79 -11.31 11.74
C ASP A 114 36.07 -12.06 10.42
N ASP A 115 37.26 -12.65 10.32
CA ASP A 115 37.69 -13.42 9.14
C ASP A 115 37.20 -14.88 9.16
N LYS A 116 36.25 -15.21 10.05
CA LYS A 116 35.70 -16.56 10.16
C LYS A 116 34.59 -16.74 9.13
N PRO A 117 34.45 -17.94 8.53
CA PRO A 117 33.40 -18.18 7.55
C PRO A 117 32.03 -18.07 8.22
N ALA A 118 31.16 -17.23 7.65
CA ALA A 118 29.80 -17.06 8.13
C ALA A 118 28.90 -18.24 7.71
N HIS A 119 27.71 -18.31 8.29
CA HIS A 119 26.73 -19.33 7.91
C HIS A 119 26.41 -19.22 6.40
N GLY A 120 26.52 -20.35 5.70
CA GLY A 120 26.31 -20.42 4.25
C GLY A 120 27.52 -20.02 3.39
N GLU A 121 28.70 -19.73 3.95
CA GLU A 121 29.92 -19.46 3.15
C GLU A 121 30.74 -20.70 2.83
N VAL A 122 30.51 -21.79 3.57
CA VAL A 122 31.24 -23.05 3.39
C VAL A 122 30.57 -23.86 2.27
N GLU A 123 31.30 -24.06 1.17
CA GLU A 123 30.88 -24.90 0.04
C GLU A 123 30.48 -26.31 0.49
N GLY A 124 29.48 -26.90 -0.19
CA GLY A 124 28.99 -28.25 0.11
C GLY A 124 28.09 -28.34 1.35
N THR A 125 27.74 -27.23 1.98
CA THR A 125 26.75 -27.20 3.07
C THR A 125 25.35 -26.87 2.53
N ALA A 126 24.29 -27.42 3.15
CA ALA A 126 22.91 -27.08 2.81
C ALA A 126 22.58 -25.59 3.02
N ALA A 127 23.34 -24.91 3.90
CA ALA A 127 23.23 -23.47 4.10
C ALA A 127 23.78 -22.67 2.91
N HIS A 128 24.87 -23.14 2.29
CA HIS A 128 25.45 -22.53 1.11
C HIS A 128 24.51 -22.63 -0.10
N GLU A 129 23.88 -23.79 -0.30
CA GLU A 129 22.88 -23.96 -1.37
C GLU A 129 21.68 -23.01 -1.23
N LYS A 130 21.22 -22.76 0.00
CA LYS A 130 20.16 -21.78 0.26
C LYS A 130 20.61 -20.35 -0.01
N ARG A 131 21.83 -20.01 0.39
CA ARG A 131 22.42 -18.67 0.17
C ARG A 131 22.58 -18.34 -1.31
N LEU A 132 22.82 -19.33 -2.16
CA LEU A 132 22.87 -19.13 -3.62
C LEU A 132 21.51 -18.70 -4.22
N ALA A 133 20.40 -18.93 -3.51
CA ALA A 133 19.08 -18.46 -3.92
C ALA A 133 18.74 -17.07 -3.36
N ASP A 134 19.51 -16.57 -2.37
CA ASP A 134 19.34 -15.24 -1.80
C ASP A 134 20.01 -14.18 -2.70
N ALA A 135 19.56 -12.93 -2.58
CA ALA A 135 20.17 -11.81 -3.29
C ALA A 135 21.52 -11.41 -2.67
N GLU A 136 22.51 -11.08 -3.52
CA GLU A 136 23.80 -10.55 -3.07
C GLU A 136 23.67 -9.11 -2.57
N PRO A 137 24.39 -8.72 -1.50
CA PRO A 137 24.39 -7.34 -1.01
C PRO A 137 25.12 -6.39 -1.97
N ASP A 138 24.78 -5.11 -1.93
CA ASP A 138 25.39 -4.09 -2.79
C ASP A 138 26.84 -3.77 -2.40
N GLU A 139 27.14 -3.75 -1.09
CA GLU A 139 28.48 -3.47 -0.56
C GLU A 139 28.82 -4.42 0.58
N VAL A 140 30.06 -4.93 0.59
CA VAL A 140 30.63 -5.71 1.70
C VAL A 140 31.87 -4.99 2.22
N LYS A 141 31.87 -4.60 3.50
CA LYS A 141 32.98 -3.88 4.16
C LYS A 141 33.58 -4.75 5.26
N GLN A 142 34.90 -4.73 5.40
CA GLN A 142 35.59 -5.31 6.55
C GLN A 142 35.76 -4.21 7.60
N VAL A 143 35.36 -4.47 8.84
CA VAL A 143 35.58 -3.54 9.95
C VAL A 143 36.92 -3.87 10.59
N ASP A 144 37.84 -2.92 10.63
CA ASP A 144 39.06 -3.04 11.42
C ASP A 144 38.69 -2.95 12.91
N ASP A 145 39.16 -3.92 13.72
CA ASP A 145 38.91 -3.96 15.16
C ASP A 145 39.19 -2.59 15.81
N VAL A 146 38.16 -2.01 16.43
CA VAL A 146 38.28 -0.77 17.20
C VAL A 146 39.26 -1.03 18.35
N LYS A 147 40.46 -0.45 18.24
CA LYS A 147 41.47 -0.44 19.29
C LYS A 147 40.84 0.07 20.59
N ALA A 148 40.63 -0.83 21.55
CA ALA A 148 40.04 -0.50 22.84
C ALA A 148 40.77 0.70 23.49
N PRO A 149 40.05 1.67 24.08
CA PRO A 149 40.68 2.78 24.77
C PRO A 149 41.47 2.22 25.97
N LYS A 150 42.79 2.45 25.98
CA LYS A 150 43.62 2.20 27.15
C LYS A 150 43.20 3.19 28.24
N VAL A 151 42.51 2.70 29.26
CA VAL A 151 42.32 3.43 30.51
C VAL A 151 43.72 3.53 31.15
N GLN A 152 44.25 4.75 31.24
CA GLN A 152 45.47 5.07 31.99
C GLN A 152 45.15 5.24 33.47
#